data_AF-A0A2V7RT89-F1
#
_entry.id   AF-A0A2V7RT89-F1
#
_cell.length_a   1.000
_cell.length_b   1.000
_cell.length_c   1.000
_cell.angle_alpha   90.00
_cell.angle_beta   90.00
_cell.angle_gamma   90.00
#
_symmetry.space_group_name_H-M   'P 1'
#
loop_
_entity.id
_entity.type
_entity.pdbx_description
1 polymer ?
#
loop_
_entity_poly.entity_id
_entity_poly.type
_entity_poly.pdbx_seq_one_letter_code
_entity_poly.pdbx_strand_id
1 'polypeptide(L)' 'AGGGQRLADELNVPLLGQVPLQARMADLADTGRPIVMAEPSSPAARALTEVAQRVMERLGVPR' A
#
# COMPACT_ATOMS: atom_id res chain seq x y z
N ALA A 1 -8.81 -8.48 -8.80
CA ALA A 1 -7.40 -8.89 -8.62
C ALA A 1 -7.30 -9.92 -7.50
N GLY A 2 -6.37 -10.89 -7.55
CA GLY A 2 -6.27 -11.96 -6.53
C GLY A 2 -4.93 -12.71 -6.44
N GLY A 3 -3.94 -12.39 -7.29
CA GLY A 3 -2.64 -13.07 -7.26
C GLY A 3 -1.88 -12.90 -5.94
N GLY A 4 -1.94 -11.71 -5.34
CA GLY A 4 -1.32 -11.46 -4.04
C GLY A 4 -1.94 -12.28 -2.91
N GLN A 5 -3.26 -12.49 -2.93
CA GLN A 5 -3.92 -13.35 -1.93
C GLN A 5 -3.51 -14.81 -2.11
N ARG A 6 -3.52 -15.34 -3.35
CA ARG A 6 -3.04 -16.70 -3.62
C ARG A 6 -1.63 -16.94 -3.11
N LEU A 7 -0.70 -16.04 -3.40
CA LEU A 7 0.69 -16.17 -2.95
C LEU A 7 0.80 -16.09 -1.43
N ALA A 8 0.02 -15.21 -0.79
CA ALA A 8 -0.02 -15.10 0.67
C ALA A 8 -0.49 -16.42 1.32
N ASP A 9 -1.54 -17.03 0.77
CA ASP A 9 -2.07 -18.32 1.21
C ASP A 9 -1.04 -19.45 1.01
N GLU A 10 -0.39 -19.51 -0.16
CA GLU A 10 0.65 -20.51 -0.48
C GLU A 10 1.85 -20.44 0.47
N LEU A 11 2.27 -19.24 0.84
CA LEU A 11 3.40 -19.01 1.73
C LEU A 11 3.01 -19.03 3.22
N ASN A 12 1.72 -19.19 3.52
CA ASN A 12 1.16 -19.11 4.87
C ASN A 12 1.58 -17.81 5.59
N VAL A 13 1.58 -16.71 4.83
CA VAL A 13 1.86 -15.36 5.33
C VAL A 13 0.64 -14.47 5.12
N PRO A 14 0.42 -13.49 5.99
CA PRO A 14 -0.72 -12.60 5.87
C PRO A 14 -0.51 -11.55 4.78
N LEU A 15 -1.56 -11.31 3.99
CA LEU A 15 -1.59 -10.21 3.04
C LEU A 15 -1.71 -8.86 3.77
N LEU A 16 -0.74 -7.96 3.54
CA LEU A 16 -0.73 -6.65 4.18
C LEU A 16 -1.68 -5.64 3.51
N GLY A 17 -2.03 -5.81 2.24
CA GLY A 17 -3.02 -4.98 1.57
C GLY A 17 -3.02 -5.13 0.06
N GLN A 18 -3.88 -4.36 -0.59
CA GLN A 18 -4.02 -4.31 -2.04
C GLN A 18 -4.09 -2.85 -2.47
N VAL A 19 -3.17 -2.43 -3.33
CA VAL A 19 -3.12 -1.04 -3.82
C VAL A 19 -3.69 -1.02 -5.25
N PRO A 20 -4.73 -0.23 -5.52
CA PRO A 20 -5.27 -0.10 -6.86
C PRO A 20 -4.25 0.58 -7.79
N LEU A 21 -4.23 0.16 -9.06
CA LEU A 21 -3.51 0.92 -10.08
C LEU A 21 -4.21 2.26 -10.28
N GLN A 22 -3.46 3.34 -10.09
CA GLN A 22 -3.97 4.69 -10.21
C GLN A 22 -3.12 5.48 -11.20
N ALA A 23 -3.81 6.26 -12.04
CA ALA A 23 -3.15 7.13 -13.00
C ALA A 23 -2.17 8.09 -12.29
N ARG A 24 -1.07 8.42 -12.96
CA ARG A 24 0.01 9.31 -12.47
C ARG A 24 0.77 8.83 -11.25
N MET A 25 0.46 7.67 -10.66
CA MET A 25 1.17 7.19 -9.47
C MET A 25 2.67 7.04 -9.70
N ALA A 26 3.08 6.54 -10.87
CA ALA A 26 4.49 6.45 -11.28
C ALA A 26 5.11 7.83 -11.51
N ASP A 27 4.51 8.67 -12.38
CA ASP A 27 5.00 10.02 -12.70
C ASP A 27 5.20 10.89 -11.43
N LEU A 28 4.28 10.78 -10.48
CA LEU A 28 4.34 11.47 -9.20
C LEU A 28 5.49 10.96 -8.32
N ALA A 29 5.75 9.66 -8.32
CA ALA A 29 6.91 9.09 -7.62
C ALA A 29 8.22 9.56 -8.28
N ASP A 30 8.31 9.52 -9.61
CA ASP A 30 9.50 9.92 -10.38
C ASP A 30 9.85 11.41 -10.22
N THR A 31 8.84 12.25 -10.00
CA THR A 31 9.01 13.69 -9.76
C THR A 31 9.20 14.05 -8.28
N GLY A 32 9.37 13.05 -7.40
CA GLY A 32 9.62 13.27 -5.97
C GLY A 32 8.39 13.73 -5.18
N ARG A 33 7.19 13.58 -5.74
CA ARG A 33 5.91 13.95 -5.13
C ARG A 33 4.99 12.72 -5.02
N PRO A 34 5.36 11.70 -4.23
CA PRO A 34 4.66 10.42 -4.23
C PRO A 34 3.15 10.58 -3.95
N ILE A 35 2.34 9.65 -4.45
CA ILE A 35 0.86 9.76 -4.42
C ILE A 35 0.29 10.02 -3.01
N VAL A 36 0.91 9.47 -1.97
CA VAL A 36 0.54 9.68 -0.55
C VAL A 36 0.68 11.13 -0.09
N MET A 37 1.55 11.92 -0.74
CA MET A 37 1.74 13.35 -0.48
C MET A 37 0.97 14.22 -1.48
N ALA A 38 1.02 13.88 -2.77
CA ALA A 38 0.43 14.68 -3.84
C ALA A 38 -1.11 14.57 -3.89
N GLU A 39 -1.65 13.38 -3.61
CA GLU A 39 -3.08 13.09 -3.65
C GLU A 39 -3.51 12.23 -2.45
N PRO A 40 -3.43 12.74 -1.21
CA PRO A 40 -3.59 11.96 0.03
C PRO A 40 -4.99 11.36 0.20
N SER A 41 -6.01 11.92 -0.44
CA SER A 41 -7.39 11.41 -0.41
C SER A 41 -7.66 10.32 -1.44
N SER A 42 -6.71 10.04 -2.33
CA SER A 42 -6.91 9.07 -3.41
C SER A 42 -6.95 7.62 -2.92
N PRO A 43 -7.59 6.71 -3.66
CA PRO A 43 -7.66 5.30 -3.27
C PRO A 43 -6.30 4.64 -3.08
N ALA A 44 -5.32 4.91 -3.96
CA ALA A 44 -3.98 4.35 -3.82
C ALA A 44 -3.23 4.90 -2.60
N ALA A 45 -3.37 6.21 -2.31
CA ALA A 45 -2.77 6.82 -1.14
C ALA A 45 -3.30 6.20 0.16
N ARG A 46 -4.63 6.08 0.29
CA ARG A 46 -5.27 5.47 1.46
C ARG A 46 -4.83 4.01 1.65
N ALA A 47 -4.83 3.22 0.57
CA ALA A 47 -4.40 1.82 0.62
C ALA A 47 -2.93 1.67 1.07
N LEU A 48 -2.03 2.52 0.57
CA LEU A 48 -0.62 2.52 1.00
C LEU A 48 -0.47 2.92 2.48
N THR A 49 -1.23 3.91 2.94
CA THR A 49 -1.25 4.30 4.36
C THR A 49 -1.75 3.17 5.25
N GLU A 50 -2.80 2.45 4.86
CA GLU A 50 -3.29 1.28 5.60
C GLU A 50 -2.28 0.13 5.63
N VAL A 51 -1.56 -0.13 4.52
CA VAL A 51 -0.45 -1.11 4.50
C VAL A 51 0.63 -0.72 5.49
N ALA A 52 1.05 0.55 5.50
CA ALA A 52 2.06 1.05 6.44
C ALA A 52 1.61 0.88 7.90
N GLN A 53 0.34 1.18 8.21
CA GLN A 53 -0.22 0.99 9.55
C GLN A 53 -0.16 -0.47 10.01
N ARG A 54 -0.56 -1.42 9.15
CA ARG A 54 -0.48 -2.86 9.44
C ARG A 54 0.95 -3.34 9.66
N VAL A 55 1.93 -2.75 8.97
CA VAL A 55 3.35 -3.03 9.21
C VAL A 55 3.76 -2.55 10.60
N MET A 56 3.42 -1.31 10.98
CA MET A 56 3.76 -0.78 12.30
C MET A 56 3.12 -1.57 13.44
N GLU A 57 1.85 -1.95 13.30
CA GLU A 57 1.14 -2.82 14.26
C GLU A 57 1.87 -4.14 14.49
N ARG A 58 2.40 -4.75 13.42
CA ARG A 58 3.16 -6.01 13.50
C ARG A 58 4.54 -5.87 14.09
N LEU A 59 5.17 -4.71 13.91
CA LEU A 59 6.46 -4.40 14.50
C LEU A 59 6.33 -3.93 15.96
N GLY A 60 5.12 -3.72 16.46
CA GLY A 60 4.88 -3.18 17.79
C GLY A 60 5.30 -1.72 17.93
N VAL A 61 5.38 -0.98 16.83
CA VAL A 61 5.72 0.44 16.83
C VAL A 61 4.45 1.25 17.11
N PRO A 62 4.37 1.97 18.24
CA PRO A 62 3.21 2.82 18.53
C PRO A 62 3.07 3.93 17.49
N ARG A 63 1.83 4.35 17.26
CA ARG A 63 1.46 5.36 16.26
C ARG A 63 1.91 6.76 16.65
#